data_AF-A0A7R9VKJ0-F1
#
_entry.id   AF-A0A7R9VKJ0-F1
#
_cell.length_a   1.000
_cell.length_b   1.000
_cell.length_c   1.000
_cell.angle_alpha   90.00
_cell.angle_beta   90.00
_cell.angle_gamma   90.00
#
_symmetry.space_group_name_H-M   'P 1'
#
loop_
_entity.id
_entity.type
_entity.pdbx_description
1 polymer ?
#
loop_
_entity_poly.entity_id
_entity_poly.type
_entity_poly.pdbx_seq_one_letter_code
_entity_poly.pdbx_strand_id
1 'polypeptide(L)'
;LSSQPTKEESSADDNITEDDAGGEIPTETEKLNNSTPSWHDQNFAEMIEELRAYREKFRSCNVPNVYPPNPTLGMWVYHQRQNLRKFQQGKKTPLTKDQVMQLNDLDLIYSHEKRWMFMFDALRTFQQTHGHCNVPSYFPDNYNRGRLGRWVNAQRTQYNRGALSSKPERVRLLEELGFEWELKVRPGRLPWWDMYELLREHWEQHNDFKIPADD
;
A
#
# COMPACT_ATOMS: atom_id res chain seq x y z
N LEU A 1 79.19 -70.74 -14.12
CA LEU A 1 79.48 -69.53 -14.94
C LEU A 1 78.34 -68.55 -14.70
N SER A 2 78.46 -67.42 -14.02
CA SER A 2 79.56 -66.77 -13.32
C SER A 2 78.91 -65.73 -12.40
N SER A 3 79.36 -65.69 -11.15
CA SER A 3 79.67 -64.47 -10.38
C SER A 3 78.60 -63.39 -10.12
N GLN A 4 78.21 -63.29 -8.84
CA GLN A 4 78.02 -62.01 -8.12
C GLN A 4 79.39 -61.25 -8.03
N PRO A 5 79.48 -59.91 -7.78
CA PRO A 5 79.01 -59.27 -6.52
C PRO A 5 78.71 -57.74 -6.50
N THR A 6 78.13 -57.28 -5.37
CA THR A 6 78.32 -56.03 -4.54
C THR A 6 78.66 -54.68 -5.22
N LYS A 7 78.19 -53.48 -4.83
CA LYS A 7 78.07 -52.83 -3.50
C LYS A 7 77.49 -51.39 -3.67
N GLU A 8 76.88 -50.81 -2.62
CA GLU A 8 76.88 -49.40 -2.10
C GLU A 8 76.89 -48.21 -3.10
N GLU A 9 76.19 -47.07 -2.96
CA GLU A 9 75.89 -46.23 -1.77
C GLU A 9 74.98 -45.02 -2.15
N SER A 10 74.24 -44.51 -1.15
CA SER A 10 73.89 -43.09 -0.85
C SER A 10 73.03 -42.20 -1.79
N SER A 11 71.82 -41.81 -1.34
CA SER A 11 71.53 -40.48 -0.74
C SER A 11 70.02 -40.14 -0.72
N ALA A 12 69.49 -39.88 0.49
CA ALA A 12 68.47 -38.88 0.94
C ALA A 12 67.24 -38.58 0.04
N ASP A 13 66.00 -38.43 0.51
CA ASP A 13 65.44 -38.05 1.82
C ASP A 13 63.91 -38.34 1.86
N ASP A 14 63.39 -38.41 3.10
CA ASP A 14 62.04 -38.09 3.61
C ASP A 14 60.83 -39.09 3.56
N ASN A 15 60.61 -39.68 4.76
CA ASN A 15 59.36 -39.91 5.54
C ASN A 15 57.98 -39.93 4.82
N ILE A 16 57.16 -40.99 4.87
CA ILE A 16 56.43 -41.65 5.98
C ILE A 16 55.25 -40.84 6.57
N THR A 17 54.08 -41.51 6.52
CA THR A 17 52.77 -41.36 7.24
C THR A 17 51.89 -40.16 6.89
N GLU A 18 50.74 -40.34 6.20
CA GLU A 18 49.43 -40.82 6.72
C GLU A 18 49.00 -40.09 8.01
N ASP A 19 48.09 -39.11 7.86
CA ASP A 19 46.86 -39.02 8.67
C ASP A 19 45.89 -37.93 8.13
N ASP A 20 44.67 -38.40 7.86
CA ASP A 20 43.36 -37.82 8.21
C ASP A 20 42.98 -36.39 7.76
N ALA A 21 42.08 -36.32 6.76
CA ALA A 21 40.93 -35.40 6.75
C ALA A 21 39.94 -35.82 5.65
N GLY A 22 38.85 -36.46 6.05
CA GLY A 22 37.72 -36.78 5.18
C GLY A 22 37.12 -35.53 4.53
N GLY A 23 37.11 -35.51 3.20
CA GLY A 23 36.26 -34.63 2.40
C GLY A 23 35.02 -35.40 1.96
N GLU A 24 33.92 -35.23 2.69
CA GLU A 24 32.59 -35.63 2.23
C GLU A 24 32.27 -34.93 0.90
N ILE A 25 31.87 -35.71 -0.09
CA ILE A 25 31.34 -35.21 -1.37
C ILE A 25 29.95 -34.63 -1.08
N PRO A 26 29.69 -33.32 -1.27
CA PRO A 26 28.38 -32.76 -0.98
C PRO A 26 27.31 -33.34 -1.91
N THR A 27 26.30 -33.96 -1.30
CA THR A 27 25.15 -34.56 -1.98
C THR A 27 24.28 -33.51 -2.67
N GLU A 28 23.63 -33.94 -3.75
CA GLU A 28 22.85 -33.19 -4.74
C GLU A 28 21.66 -32.36 -4.20
N THR A 29 21.43 -32.35 -2.89
CA THR A 29 20.37 -31.58 -2.21
C THR A 29 20.80 -30.19 -1.72
N GLU A 30 22.08 -29.80 -1.82
CA GLU A 30 22.58 -28.49 -1.34
C GLU A 30 22.68 -27.38 -2.42
N LYS A 31 22.11 -27.58 -3.62
CA LYS A 31 22.12 -26.56 -4.70
C LYS A 31 20.84 -25.71 -4.78
N LEU A 32 20.07 -25.61 -3.71
CA LEU A 32 18.89 -24.74 -3.61
C LEU A 32 18.99 -23.86 -2.37
N ASN A 33 19.81 -22.80 -2.47
CA ASN A 33 19.67 -21.50 -1.79
C ASN A 33 21.05 -20.89 -1.54
N ASN A 34 21.61 -20.27 -2.58
CA ASN A 34 22.57 -19.17 -2.42
C ASN A 34 22.54 -18.32 -3.69
N SER A 35 21.42 -17.65 -3.92
CA SER A 35 21.34 -16.57 -4.89
C SER A 35 21.45 -15.28 -4.10
N THR A 36 22.58 -14.59 -4.24
CA THR A 36 22.74 -13.21 -3.74
C THR A 36 21.62 -12.34 -4.30
N PRO A 37 20.96 -11.50 -3.49
CA PRO A 37 19.86 -10.67 -3.97
C PRO A 37 20.32 -9.80 -5.15
N SER A 38 19.53 -9.76 -6.23
CA SER A 38 19.77 -8.83 -7.32
C SER A 38 19.70 -7.39 -6.77
N TRP A 39 20.44 -6.45 -7.35
CA TRP A 39 20.32 -5.02 -7.01
C TRP A 39 18.86 -4.51 -7.11
N HIS A 40 18.06 -5.13 -7.99
CA HIS A 40 16.62 -4.86 -8.10
C HIS A 40 15.80 -5.40 -6.91
N ASP A 41 16.21 -6.53 -6.32
CA ASP A 41 15.56 -7.15 -5.16
C ASP A 41 15.92 -6.42 -3.86
N GLN A 42 17.16 -5.93 -3.74
CA GLN A 42 17.62 -5.17 -2.59
C GLN A 42 16.92 -3.81 -2.51
N ASN A 43 16.75 -3.14 -3.65
CA ASN A 43 15.93 -1.93 -3.77
C ASN A 43 14.44 -2.19 -3.43
N PHE A 44 13.90 -3.36 -3.81
CA PHE A 44 12.51 -3.71 -3.48
C PHE A 44 12.29 -3.86 -1.97
N ALA A 45 13.18 -4.56 -1.26
CA ALA A 45 13.06 -4.77 0.18
C ALA A 45 13.13 -3.45 0.97
N GLU A 46 14.06 -2.56 0.59
CA GLU A 46 14.17 -1.23 1.19
C GLU A 46 12.89 -0.38 0.99
N MET A 47 12.33 -0.39 -0.22
CA MET A 47 11.09 0.33 -0.53
C MET A 47 9.87 -0.25 0.21
N ILE A 48 9.84 -1.56 0.46
CA ILE A 48 8.80 -2.23 1.27
C ILE A 48 8.86 -1.75 2.73
N GLU A 49 10.06 -1.72 3.33
CA GLU A 49 10.22 -1.27 4.71
C GLU A 49 9.90 0.22 4.86
N GLU A 50 10.31 1.04 3.90
CA GLU A 50 9.97 2.45 3.94
C GLU A 50 8.47 2.70 3.76
N LEU A 51 7.80 1.89 2.93
CA LEU A 51 6.35 1.94 2.82
C LEU A 51 5.64 1.46 4.10
N ARG A 52 6.18 0.48 4.83
CA ARG A 52 5.68 0.09 6.16
C ARG A 52 5.78 1.27 7.13
N ALA A 53 6.93 1.94 7.18
CA ALA A 53 7.12 3.13 8.02
C ALA A 53 6.18 4.28 7.62
N TYR A 54 5.97 4.49 6.32
CA TYR A 54 4.99 5.46 5.82
C TYR A 54 3.56 5.10 6.25
N ARG A 55 3.16 3.83 6.10
CA ARG A 55 1.85 3.32 6.54
C ARG A 55 1.66 3.50 8.03
N GLU A 56 2.68 3.22 8.83
CA GLU A 56 2.62 3.44 10.27
C GLU A 56 2.41 4.92 10.59
N LYS A 57 3.22 5.81 9.99
CA LYS A 57 3.16 7.25 10.26
C LYS A 57 1.86 7.92 9.79
N PHE A 58 1.36 7.55 8.61
CA PHE A 58 0.25 8.24 7.96
C PHE A 58 -1.04 7.41 7.90
N ARG A 59 -1.03 6.20 8.47
CA ARG A 59 -2.13 5.21 8.40
C ARG A 59 -2.66 5.01 6.96
N SER A 60 -1.77 5.19 5.97
CA SER A 60 -2.11 5.17 4.55
C SER A 60 -0.90 4.76 3.74
N CYS A 61 -1.10 4.03 2.65
CA CYS A 61 -0.06 3.72 1.66
C CYS A 61 -0.13 4.66 0.43
N ASN A 62 -0.82 5.80 0.56
CA ASN A 62 -0.95 6.79 -0.51
C ASN A 62 0.19 7.82 -0.46
N VAL A 63 1.38 7.35 -0.83
CA VAL A 63 2.59 8.18 -0.90
C VAL A 63 2.43 9.22 -2.03
N PRO A 64 2.58 10.54 -1.74
CA PRO A 64 2.63 11.57 -2.77
C PRO A 64 3.78 11.34 -3.76
N ASN A 65 3.62 11.78 -5.01
CA ASN A 65 4.70 11.71 -6.01
C ASN A 65 5.98 12.43 -5.56
N VAL A 66 5.86 13.45 -4.71
CA VAL A 66 6.99 14.12 -4.06
C VAL A 66 6.87 13.87 -2.56
N TYR A 67 7.62 12.89 -2.06
CA TYR A 67 7.74 12.59 -0.63
C TYR A 67 9.16 13.01 -0.18
N PRO A 68 9.34 14.14 0.54
CA PRO A 68 10.68 14.66 0.81
C PRO A 68 11.66 13.69 1.51
N PRO A 69 11.23 12.80 2.44
CA PRO A 69 12.12 11.82 3.05
C PRO A 69 12.67 10.78 2.06
N ASN A 70 11.86 10.38 1.06
CA ASN A 70 12.33 9.62 -0.10
C ASN A 70 11.53 10.02 -1.35
N PRO A 71 12.09 10.89 -2.20
CA PRO A 71 11.42 11.35 -3.42
C PRO A 71 11.10 10.23 -4.41
N THR A 72 11.78 9.09 -4.32
CA THR A 72 11.59 7.95 -5.22
C THR A 72 10.47 7.01 -4.78
N LEU A 73 10.10 7.02 -3.49
CA LEU A 73 9.07 6.13 -2.93
C LEU A 73 7.70 6.33 -3.60
N GLY A 74 7.30 7.58 -3.85
CA GLY A 74 6.03 7.89 -4.50
C GLY A 74 5.95 7.32 -5.94
N MET A 75 7.03 7.51 -6.70
CA MET A 75 7.16 6.98 -8.06
C MET A 75 7.21 5.45 -8.08
N TRP A 76 7.92 4.86 -7.12
CA TRP A 76 7.98 3.41 -6.95
C TRP A 76 6.59 2.84 -6.64
N VAL A 77 5.87 3.39 -5.65
CA VAL A 77 4.49 2.99 -5.31
C VAL A 77 3.57 3.08 -6.53
N TYR A 78 3.70 4.14 -7.33
CA TYR A 78 2.94 4.29 -8.57
C TYR A 78 3.19 3.13 -9.55
N HIS A 79 4.46 2.79 -9.82
CA HIS A 79 4.81 1.67 -10.69
C HIS A 79 4.33 0.33 -10.13
N GLN A 80 4.45 0.09 -8.82
CA GLN A 80 3.96 -1.14 -8.20
C GLN A 80 2.45 -1.32 -8.37
N ARG A 81 1.66 -0.26 -8.20
CA ARG A 81 0.21 -0.31 -8.46
C ARG A 81 -0.13 -0.68 -9.91
N GLN A 82 0.64 -0.16 -10.87
CA GLN A 82 0.45 -0.52 -12.30
C GLN A 82 0.78 -1.99 -12.55
N ASN A 83 1.87 -2.49 -11.98
CA ASN A 83 2.29 -3.88 -12.14
C ASN A 83 1.32 -4.86 -11.46
N LEU A 84 0.79 -4.53 -10.28
CA LEU A 84 -0.25 -5.32 -9.61
C LEU A 84 -1.54 -5.39 -10.44
N ARG A 85 -1.97 -4.28 -11.06
CA ARG A 85 -3.13 -4.28 -11.97
C ARG A 85 -2.89 -5.15 -13.20
N LYS A 86 -1.70 -5.08 -13.79
CA LYS A 86 -1.31 -5.96 -14.91
C LYS A 86 -1.31 -7.43 -14.49
N PHE A 87 -0.78 -7.74 -13.31
CA PHE A 87 -0.78 -9.08 -12.72
C PHE A 87 -2.21 -9.63 -12.57
N GLN A 88 -3.13 -8.83 -12.03
CA GLN A 88 -4.56 -9.20 -11.88
C GLN A 88 -5.26 -9.46 -13.23
N GLN A 89 -4.81 -8.80 -14.30
CA GLN A 89 -5.31 -9.00 -15.66
C GLN A 89 -4.64 -10.16 -16.40
N GLY A 90 -3.75 -10.92 -15.74
CA GLY A 90 -2.97 -11.99 -16.37
C GLY A 90 -1.91 -11.50 -17.37
N LYS A 91 -1.57 -10.20 -17.36
CA LYS A 91 -0.56 -9.62 -18.25
C LYS A 91 0.84 -9.82 -17.67
N LYS A 92 1.85 -9.86 -18.54
CA LYS A 92 3.27 -9.97 -18.13
C LYS A 92 3.69 -8.76 -17.28
N THR A 93 4.40 -9.04 -16.18
CA THR A 93 4.89 -8.06 -15.20
C THR A 93 6.25 -8.51 -14.69
N PRO A 94 7.13 -7.58 -14.25
CA PRO A 94 8.40 -7.92 -13.62
C PRO A 94 8.25 -8.46 -12.18
N LEU A 95 7.05 -8.40 -11.59
CA LEU A 95 6.81 -8.86 -10.21
C LEU A 95 6.79 -10.38 -10.10
N THR A 96 7.50 -10.90 -9.10
CA THR A 96 7.38 -12.30 -8.66
C THR A 96 6.09 -12.49 -7.86
N LYS A 97 5.65 -13.75 -7.69
CA LYS A 97 4.46 -14.07 -6.86
C LYS A 97 4.63 -13.60 -5.41
N ASP A 98 5.83 -13.76 -4.86
CA ASP A 98 6.14 -13.37 -3.48
C ASP A 98 6.13 -11.84 -3.32
N GLN A 99 6.66 -11.11 -4.31
CA GLN A 99 6.56 -9.64 -4.33
C GLN A 99 5.10 -9.18 -4.40
N VAL A 100 4.25 -9.84 -5.18
CA VAL A 100 2.81 -9.54 -5.22
C VAL A 100 2.16 -9.79 -3.85
N MET A 101 2.49 -10.89 -3.17
CA MET A 101 1.98 -11.17 -1.82
C MET A 101 2.38 -10.10 -0.81
N GLN A 102 3.67 -9.69 -0.80
CA GLN A 102 4.15 -8.63 0.09
C GLN A 102 3.45 -7.29 -0.17
N LEU A 103 3.25 -6.90 -1.43
CA LEU A 103 2.54 -5.66 -1.76
C LEU A 103 1.04 -5.73 -1.39
N ASN A 104 0.42 -6.91 -1.50
CA ASN A 104 -0.98 -7.12 -1.09
C ASN A 104 -1.16 -7.00 0.43
N ASP A 105 -0.22 -7.51 1.22
CA ASP A 105 -0.21 -7.40 2.69
C ASP A 105 -0.11 -5.92 3.15
N LEU A 106 0.61 -5.11 2.38
CA LEU A 106 0.68 -3.65 2.57
C LEU A 106 -0.55 -2.90 2.05
N ASP A 107 -1.55 -3.62 1.55
CA ASP A 107 -2.76 -3.07 0.95
C ASP A 107 -2.49 -2.05 -0.16
N LEU A 108 -1.42 -2.27 -0.94
CA LEU A 108 -1.08 -1.42 -2.08
C LEU A 108 -2.04 -1.58 -3.25
N ILE A 109 -2.78 -2.69 -3.31
CA ILE A 109 -3.94 -2.83 -4.19
C ILE A 109 -5.06 -1.98 -3.62
N TYR A 110 -4.88 -0.69 -3.82
CA TYR A 110 -5.89 0.31 -3.57
C TYR A 110 -6.96 0.16 -4.65
N SER A 111 -7.91 -0.75 -4.42
CA SER A 111 -9.04 -0.92 -5.32
C SER A 111 -9.93 0.30 -5.20
N HIS A 112 -10.55 0.69 -6.32
CA HIS A 112 -11.59 1.71 -6.33
C HIS A 112 -12.76 1.35 -5.39
N GLU A 113 -12.87 0.07 -5.01
CA GLU A 113 -13.84 -0.43 -4.05
C GLU A 113 -13.41 -0.12 -2.62
N LYS A 114 -12.17 -0.43 -2.23
CA LYS A 114 -11.67 -0.12 -0.89
C LYS A 114 -11.70 1.37 -0.58
N ARG A 115 -11.34 2.22 -1.55
CA ARG A 115 -11.50 3.68 -1.41
C ARG A 115 -12.95 4.07 -1.20
N TRP A 116 -13.86 3.50 -1.99
CA TRP A 116 -15.27 3.82 -1.89
C TRP A 116 -15.81 3.38 -0.53
N MET A 117 -15.48 2.18 -0.08
CA MET A 117 -15.87 1.65 1.23
C MET A 117 -15.31 2.48 2.38
N PHE A 118 -14.05 2.92 2.29
CA PHE A 118 -13.46 3.81 3.28
C PHE A 118 -14.20 5.15 3.38
N MET A 119 -14.58 5.75 2.24
CA MET A 119 -15.39 6.98 2.24
C MET A 119 -16.81 6.74 2.73
N PHE A 120 -17.38 5.56 2.44
CA PHE A 120 -18.68 5.13 2.93
C PHE A 120 -18.68 4.96 4.46
N ASP A 121 -17.64 4.34 5.03
CA ASP A 121 -17.50 4.24 6.49
C ASP A 121 -17.36 5.63 7.14
N ALA A 122 -16.62 6.55 6.52
CA ALA A 122 -16.54 7.93 6.98
C ALA A 122 -17.91 8.64 6.94
N LEU A 123 -18.71 8.41 5.89
CA LEU A 123 -20.08 8.91 5.80
C LEU A 123 -20.98 8.30 6.88
N ARG A 124 -20.83 7.01 7.17
CA ARG A 124 -21.57 6.32 8.24
C ARG A 124 -21.27 6.95 9.60
N THR A 125 -20.00 7.22 9.91
CA THR A 125 -19.63 7.92 11.14
C THR A 125 -20.24 9.31 11.20
N PHE A 126 -20.21 10.05 10.09
CA PHE A 126 -20.85 11.36 10.03
C PHE A 126 -22.37 11.28 10.25
N GLN A 127 -23.05 10.30 9.66
CA GLN A 127 -24.47 10.07 9.85
C GLN A 127 -24.80 9.73 11.30
N GLN A 128 -23.95 8.97 11.98
CA GLN A 128 -24.14 8.63 13.39
C GLN A 128 -24.00 9.85 14.32
N THR A 129 -23.14 10.81 13.96
CA THR A 129 -22.91 12.01 14.78
C THR A 129 -23.91 13.14 14.48
N HIS A 130 -24.27 13.34 13.22
CA HIS A 130 -25.13 14.47 12.79
C HIS A 130 -26.57 14.04 12.45
N GLY A 131 -26.87 12.75 12.44
CA GLY A 131 -28.19 12.21 12.14
C GLY A 131 -28.58 12.21 10.65
N HIS A 132 -27.70 12.66 9.75
CA HIS A 132 -27.96 12.74 8.31
C HIS A 132 -26.71 12.53 7.46
N CYS A 133 -26.87 12.24 6.16
CA CYS A 133 -25.75 12.10 5.21
C CYS A 133 -25.37 13.39 4.46
N ASN A 134 -25.94 14.53 4.85
CA ASN A 134 -25.75 15.82 4.17
C ASN A 134 -24.44 16.50 4.56
N VAL A 135 -23.33 15.95 4.05
CA VAL A 135 -21.99 16.47 4.30
C VAL A 135 -21.71 17.72 3.44
N PRO A 136 -21.30 18.84 4.04
CA PRO A 136 -20.88 20.04 3.30
C PRO A 136 -19.69 19.78 2.41
N SER A 137 -19.62 20.45 1.25
CA SER A 137 -18.47 20.37 0.34
C SER A 137 -17.12 20.62 1.01
N TYR A 138 -17.08 21.56 1.98
CA TYR A 138 -15.89 21.94 2.73
C TYR A 138 -15.82 21.32 4.14
N PHE A 139 -16.59 20.26 4.43
CA PHE A 139 -16.60 19.66 5.76
C PHE A 139 -15.16 19.35 6.23
N PRO A 140 -14.67 19.99 7.30
CA PRO A 140 -13.30 19.79 7.77
C PRO A 140 -13.23 18.45 8.51
N ASP A 141 -13.03 17.36 7.76
CA ASP A 141 -12.72 16.07 8.37
C ASP A 141 -11.21 15.88 8.54
N ASN A 142 -10.83 15.55 9.77
CA ASN A 142 -9.46 15.16 10.10
C ASN A 142 -9.11 13.82 9.43
N TYR A 143 -10.12 13.00 9.12
CA TYR A 143 -9.98 11.66 8.55
C TYR A 143 -9.70 11.63 7.04
N ASN A 144 -10.26 12.54 6.23
CA ASN A 144 -10.11 12.52 4.77
C ASN A 144 -9.51 13.79 4.16
N ARG A 145 -8.96 14.69 4.98
CA ARG A 145 -8.42 16.00 4.56
C ARG A 145 -9.50 16.89 3.93
N GLY A 146 -10.69 16.89 4.51
CA GLY A 146 -11.84 17.66 4.04
C GLY A 146 -12.41 17.20 2.70
N ARG A 147 -12.38 15.89 2.42
CA ARG A 147 -12.78 15.34 1.10
C ARG A 147 -14.12 14.62 1.09
N LEU A 148 -14.70 14.35 2.26
CA LEU A 148 -15.96 13.61 2.36
C LEU A 148 -17.12 14.33 1.66
N GLY A 149 -17.26 15.64 1.86
CA GLY A 149 -18.28 16.45 1.19
C GLY A 149 -18.24 16.40 -0.33
N ARG A 150 -17.04 16.58 -0.90
CA ARG A 150 -16.82 16.46 -2.35
C ARG A 150 -17.17 15.06 -2.85
N TRP A 151 -16.86 14.02 -2.09
CA TRP A 151 -17.18 12.65 -2.44
C TRP A 151 -18.68 12.36 -2.40
N VAL A 152 -19.40 12.88 -1.39
CA VAL A 152 -20.87 12.82 -1.29
C VAL A 152 -21.52 13.46 -2.51
N ASN A 153 -21.10 14.67 -2.88
CA ASN A 153 -21.60 15.35 -4.08
C ASN A 153 -21.25 14.61 -5.38
N ALA A 154 -20.09 13.95 -5.43
CA ALA A 154 -19.73 13.09 -6.54
C ALA A 154 -20.63 11.86 -6.65
N GLN A 155 -21.12 11.28 -5.55
CA GLN A 155 -22.08 10.16 -5.60
C GLN A 155 -23.42 10.63 -6.20
N ARG A 156 -23.96 11.76 -5.72
CA ARG A 156 -25.19 12.36 -6.27
C ARG A 156 -25.08 12.64 -7.77
N THR A 157 -23.97 13.24 -8.17
CA THR A 157 -23.70 13.55 -9.59
C THR A 157 -23.63 12.28 -10.44
N GLN A 158 -22.98 11.22 -9.94
CA GLN A 158 -22.89 9.95 -10.65
C GLN A 158 -24.24 9.23 -10.74
N TYR A 159 -25.09 9.34 -9.72
CA TYR A 159 -26.42 8.76 -9.69
C TYR A 159 -27.33 9.44 -10.72
N ASN A 160 -27.37 10.77 -10.70
CA ASN A 160 -28.19 11.57 -11.62
C ASN A 160 -27.76 11.42 -13.09
N ARG A 161 -26.48 11.09 -13.34
CA ARG A 161 -25.96 10.78 -14.67
C ARG A 161 -26.12 9.31 -15.08
N GLY A 162 -26.73 8.48 -14.24
CA GLY A 162 -26.88 7.04 -14.49
C GLY A 162 -25.57 6.23 -14.43
N ALA A 163 -24.45 6.83 -14.02
CA ALA A 163 -23.14 6.18 -14.00
C ALA A 163 -23.01 5.11 -12.89
N LEU A 164 -23.82 5.24 -11.83
CA LEU A 164 -23.89 4.26 -10.74
C LEU A 164 -24.68 2.98 -11.11
N SER A 165 -25.38 2.96 -12.26
CA SER A 165 -26.14 1.77 -12.71
C SER A 165 -25.25 0.53 -12.90
N SER A 166 -23.96 0.73 -13.17
CA SER A 166 -22.96 -0.34 -13.27
C SER A 166 -22.53 -0.94 -11.91
N LYS A 167 -22.99 -0.36 -10.78
CA LYS A 167 -22.58 -0.71 -9.42
C LYS A 167 -23.78 -0.66 -8.45
N PRO A 168 -24.78 -1.55 -8.61
CA PRO A 168 -26.01 -1.52 -7.82
C PRO A 168 -25.76 -1.63 -6.31
N GLU A 169 -24.73 -2.37 -5.90
CA GLU A 169 -24.37 -2.53 -4.48
C GLU A 169 -24.04 -1.19 -3.79
N ARG A 170 -23.39 -0.26 -4.51
CA ARG A 170 -23.05 1.06 -3.95
C ARG A 170 -24.29 1.91 -3.70
N VAL A 171 -25.27 1.82 -4.60
CA VAL A 171 -26.55 2.51 -4.46
C VAL A 171 -27.28 1.95 -3.25
N ARG A 172 -27.39 0.63 -3.16
CA ARG A 172 -28.03 -0.07 -2.03
C ARG A 172 -27.42 0.32 -0.69
N LEU A 173 -26.10 0.27 -0.54
CA LEU A 173 -25.42 0.63 0.71
C LEU A 173 -25.69 2.07 1.14
N LEU A 174 -25.74 3.01 0.19
CA LEU A 174 -26.06 4.41 0.47
C LEU A 174 -27.53 4.57 0.86
N GLU A 175 -28.44 3.88 0.20
CA GLU A 175 -29.88 3.87 0.54
C GLU A 175 -30.14 3.29 1.93
N GLU A 176 -29.47 2.19 2.29
CA GLU A 176 -29.52 1.59 3.64
C GLU A 176 -29.04 2.56 4.74
N LEU A 177 -28.14 3.49 4.39
CA LEU A 177 -27.67 4.53 5.30
C LEU A 177 -28.64 5.73 5.40
N GLY A 178 -29.69 5.78 4.58
CA GLY A 178 -30.61 6.90 4.48
C GLY A 178 -30.07 8.06 3.62
N PHE A 179 -29.23 7.76 2.63
CA PHE A 179 -28.62 8.78 1.78
C PHE A 179 -29.64 9.44 0.83
N GLU A 180 -29.75 10.76 0.92
CA GLU A 180 -30.59 11.55 0.02
C GLU A 180 -29.85 11.90 -1.29
N TRP A 181 -30.34 11.34 -2.40
CA TRP A 181 -29.80 11.59 -3.75
C TRP A 181 -30.12 12.99 -4.28
N GLU A 182 -31.31 13.52 -3.97
CA GLU A 182 -31.77 14.84 -4.37
C GLU A 182 -31.95 15.74 -3.15
N LEU A 183 -31.17 16.82 -3.07
CA LEU A 183 -31.35 17.83 -2.05
C LEU A 183 -32.25 18.95 -2.54
N LYS A 184 -33.29 19.27 -1.75
CA LYS A 184 -34.18 20.41 -2.01
C LYS A 184 -33.50 21.76 -1.77
N VAL A 185 -32.35 21.75 -1.09
CA VAL A 185 -31.51 22.93 -0.81
C VAL A 185 -30.24 22.84 -1.66
N ARG A 186 -29.74 23.98 -2.16
CA ARG A 186 -28.54 24.00 -3.02
C ARG A 186 -27.38 23.25 -2.34
N PRO A 187 -26.70 22.31 -3.02
CA PRO A 187 -25.50 21.67 -2.49
C PRO A 187 -24.48 22.75 -2.12
N GLY A 188 -24.04 22.78 -0.87
CA GLY A 188 -23.12 23.80 -0.34
C GLY A 188 -23.72 24.70 0.75
N ARG A 189 -25.06 24.86 0.81
CA ARG A 189 -25.71 25.54 1.94
C ARG A 189 -26.31 24.51 2.89
N LEU A 190 -25.61 24.29 4.01
CA LEU A 190 -26.17 23.58 5.14
C LEU A 190 -27.39 24.30 5.71
N PRO A 191 -28.36 23.56 6.28
CA PRO A 191 -29.21 24.08 7.35
C PRO A 191 -28.37 24.83 8.39
N TRP A 192 -28.90 25.94 8.91
CA TRP A 192 -28.17 26.79 9.85
C TRP A 192 -27.65 26.03 11.09
N TRP A 193 -28.37 25.00 11.54
CA TRP A 193 -27.99 24.21 12.71
C TRP A 193 -26.71 23.39 12.49
N ASP A 194 -26.59 22.72 11.33
CA ASP A 194 -25.40 21.94 11.00
C ASP A 194 -24.18 22.85 10.83
N MET A 195 -24.39 24.07 10.33
CA MET A 195 -23.34 25.09 10.23
C MET A 195 -22.91 25.57 11.62
N TYR A 196 -23.86 25.70 12.55
CA TYR A 196 -23.60 26.06 13.94
C TYR A 196 -22.82 24.96 14.68
N GLU A 197 -23.20 23.68 14.54
CA GLU A 197 -22.47 22.58 15.17
C GLU A 197 -21.05 22.46 14.65
N LEU A 198 -20.86 22.61 13.33
CA LEU A 198 -19.54 22.65 12.72
C LEU A 198 -18.66 23.78 13.25
N LEU A 199 -19.24 24.97 13.39
CA LEU A 199 -18.57 26.12 13.96
C LEU A 199 -18.17 25.89 15.41
N ARG A 200 -19.05 25.26 16.20
CA ARG A 200 -18.77 24.91 17.59
C ARG A 200 -17.61 23.93 17.69
N GLU A 201 -17.63 22.85 16.91
CA GLU A 201 -16.54 21.85 16.90
C GLU A 201 -15.21 22.45 16.44
N HIS A 202 -15.23 23.30 15.42
CA HIS A 202 -14.04 23.98 14.93
C HIS A 202 -13.47 24.95 15.97
N TRP A 203 -14.34 25.72 16.64
CA TRP A 203 -13.96 26.61 17.73
C TRP A 203 -13.32 25.84 18.90
N GLU A 204 -13.88 24.70 19.28
CA GLU A 204 -13.32 23.84 20.34
C GLU A 204 -11.92 23.29 19.98
N GLN A 205 -11.66 23.03 18.69
CA GLN A 205 -10.40 22.44 18.23
C GLN A 205 -9.30 23.47 17.90
N HIS A 206 -9.69 24.64 17.36
CA HIS A 206 -8.76 25.60 16.78
C HIS A 206 -8.81 26.99 17.44
N ASN A 207 -9.82 27.26 18.27
CA ASN A 207 -10.05 28.55 18.92
C ASN A 207 -10.06 29.72 17.91
N ASP A 208 -10.61 29.48 16.72
CA ASP A 208 -10.81 30.48 15.69
C ASP A 208 -12.13 30.27 14.91
N PHE A 209 -12.53 31.27 14.11
CA PHE A 209 -13.75 31.26 13.28
C PHE A 209 -13.46 31.28 11.77
N LYS A 210 -12.26 30.88 11.33
CA LYS A 210 -11.89 30.96 9.91
C LYS A 210 -12.48 29.79 9.13
N ILE A 211 -13.73 29.95 8.69
CA ILE A 211 -14.35 29.04 7.72
C ILE A 211 -13.98 29.52 6.30
N PRO A 212 -13.30 28.71 5.47
CA PRO A 212 -13.01 29.08 4.10
C PRO A 212 -14.31 29.16 3.27
N ALA A 213 -14.48 30.25 2.52
CA ALA A 213 -15.68 30.56 1.76
C ALA A 213 -15.89 29.61 0.55
N ASP A 214 -17.15 29.46 0.14
CA ASP A 214 -17.56 28.81 -1.12
C ASP A 214 -17.18 29.72 -2.32
N ASP A 215 -16.20 29.31 -3.11
CA ASP A 215 -15.96 29.76 -4.49
C ASP A 215 -16.09 28.57 -5.47
#